data_AF-A0A9P8V3C5-F1
#
_entry.id   AF-A0A9P8V3C5-F1
#
_cell.length_a   1.000
_cell.length_b   1.000
_cell.length_c   1.000
_cell.angle_alpha   90.00
_cell.angle_beta   90.00
_cell.angle_gamma   90.00
#
_symmetry.space_group_name_H-M   'P 1'
#
loop_
_entity.id
_entity.type
_entity.pdbx_description
1 polymer ?
#
loop_
_entity_poly.entity_id
_entity_poly.type
_entity_poly.pdbx_seq_one_letter_code
_entity_poly.pdbx_strand_id
1 'polypeptide(L)'
;MSSGLTRRRGGGAANDGEGSSGNPVSTPSTESSNRLGGGPDTSYETGENGHKIAFDPRDISESAERSKQPKLTLMEEVLLLGLKDKQGYLSFWNDNISYALRGCIVLELALRGRISMQKDPSRRRFPLADRLIEVIDESLTGEVLLDETLKMMKQSEKMSVSSWIDLLSGETWNLMKIGYQLKQVRERLAKGLVDKGILRTEKRNFLLFDMATHPVADGGAKEEIRRRVRNVLTQRTITLPASQFLPENLDFRFVRTIAMVCAAYAANVLENALSNLGHEARERAFAQTDELLADYSQWPFGKKATGNGIGANLPQAIADEVGDNKDKELQLEVVAACLSVFTRLDSLL
;
A
#
# COMPACT_ATOMS: atom_id res chain seq x y z
N MET A 1 -45.35 33.92 9.22
CA MET A 1 -45.41 32.92 8.15
C MET A 1 -44.64 31.70 8.61
N SER A 2 -45.34 30.58 8.80
CA SER A 2 -44.83 29.32 9.34
C SER A 2 -44.94 28.24 8.28
N SER A 3 -43.87 27.45 8.09
CA SER A 3 -43.84 26.17 7.38
C SER A 3 -42.55 25.46 7.84
N GLY A 4 -42.50 24.23 8.33
CA GLY A 4 -43.46 23.14 8.43
C GLY A 4 -42.67 21.83 8.39
N LEU A 5 -42.15 21.36 9.54
CA LEU A 5 -41.53 20.03 9.66
C LEU A 5 -42.61 18.99 9.94
N THR A 6 -42.87 18.13 8.96
CA THR A 6 -43.87 17.05 9.04
C THR A 6 -43.27 15.82 9.72
N ARG A 7 -43.61 15.60 11.01
CA ARG A 7 -43.55 14.27 11.65
C ARG A 7 -44.90 13.58 11.43
N ARG A 8 -44.92 12.46 10.71
CA ARG A 8 -46.11 11.59 10.63
C ARG A 8 -45.92 10.37 11.53
N ARG A 9 -46.64 10.42 12.65
CA ARG A 9 -46.86 9.33 13.62
C ARG A 9 -48.02 8.49 13.09
N GLY A 10 -47.81 7.18 12.88
CA GLY A 10 -48.89 6.23 12.60
C GLY A 10 -49.53 5.78 13.90
N GLY A 11 -50.82 6.07 14.06
CA GLY A 11 -51.61 5.78 15.25
C GLY A 11 -52.08 4.33 15.32
N GLY A 12 -52.22 3.86 16.56
CA GLY A 12 -53.04 2.69 16.88
C GLY A 12 -54.52 3.06 16.95
N ALA A 13 -55.37 2.07 16.72
CA ALA A 13 -56.77 2.06 17.09
C ALA A 13 -57.10 0.69 17.70
N ALA A 14 -57.94 0.74 18.74
CA ALA A 14 -58.20 -0.27 19.75
C ALA A 14 -59.33 -1.23 19.38
N ASN A 15 -59.41 -2.37 20.06
CA ASN A 15 -60.68 -2.88 20.58
C ASN A 15 -60.47 -3.74 21.84
N ASP A 16 -61.26 -3.45 22.87
CA ASP A 16 -61.30 -4.08 24.20
C ASP A 16 -62.24 -5.31 24.22
N GLY A 17 -61.96 -6.25 25.14
CA GLY A 17 -62.86 -7.36 25.50
C GLY A 17 -62.25 -8.28 26.56
N GLU A 18 -62.73 -8.16 27.80
CA GLU A 18 -62.29 -8.82 29.04
C GLU A 18 -62.31 -10.36 29.05
N GLY A 19 -61.42 -10.98 29.85
CA GLY A 19 -61.52 -12.39 30.24
C GLY A 19 -60.30 -12.99 30.94
N SER A 20 -60.23 -12.80 32.27
CA SER A 20 -59.58 -13.61 33.32
C SER A 20 -58.49 -14.67 32.99
N SER A 21 -57.47 -14.68 33.87
CA SER A 21 -56.70 -15.82 34.42
C SER A 21 -55.24 -15.93 33.96
N GLY A 22 -54.34 -16.11 34.93
CA GLY A 22 -52.91 -15.85 34.81
C GLY A 22 -52.00 -17.03 34.50
N ASN A 23 -50.78 -16.71 34.06
CA ASN A 23 -49.48 -17.29 34.45
C ASN A 23 -48.35 -16.60 33.67
N PRO A 24 -47.09 -16.63 34.16
CA PRO A 24 -45.99 -15.84 33.59
C PRO A 24 -45.47 -16.45 32.28
N VAL A 25 -45.31 -15.60 31.25
CA VAL A 25 -44.81 -15.99 29.93
C VAL A 25 -43.30 -16.11 29.94
N SER A 26 -42.86 -17.32 29.62
CA SER A 26 -41.49 -17.74 29.34
C SER A 26 -40.84 -16.97 28.19
N THR A 27 -39.52 -16.79 28.29
CA THR A 27 -38.60 -16.37 27.23
C THR A 27 -38.83 -17.10 25.89
N PRO A 28 -38.87 -16.40 24.74
CA PRO A 28 -38.85 -17.08 23.46
C PRO A 28 -37.42 -17.53 23.16
N SER A 29 -37.21 -18.85 23.18
CA SER A 29 -36.09 -19.52 22.54
C SER A 29 -36.17 -19.30 21.03
N THR A 30 -35.22 -18.57 20.46
CA THR A 30 -35.07 -18.44 19.01
C THR A 30 -34.54 -19.76 18.46
N GLU A 31 -35.44 -20.57 17.90
CA GLU A 31 -35.10 -21.74 17.10
C GLU A 31 -34.32 -21.30 15.86
N SER A 32 -33.17 -21.95 15.66
CA SER A 32 -32.32 -21.84 14.47
C SER A 32 -33.01 -22.47 13.27
N SER A 33 -33.80 -21.69 12.52
CA SER A 33 -34.24 -22.09 11.19
C SER A 33 -33.12 -21.82 10.18
N ASN A 34 -32.43 -22.89 9.82
CA ASN A 34 -31.39 -22.93 8.79
C ASN A 34 -32.00 -22.54 7.43
N ARG A 35 -31.84 -21.29 7.01
CA ARG A 35 -32.15 -20.83 5.64
C ARG A 35 -30.86 -20.44 4.95
N LEU A 36 -30.49 -21.22 3.93
CA LEU A 36 -29.48 -20.84 2.95
C LEU A 36 -29.93 -19.55 2.25
N GLY A 37 -29.21 -18.46 2.51
CA GLY A 37 -29.37 -17.19 1.83
C GLY A 37 -28.31 -16.22 2.34
N GLY A 38 -27.31 -15.92 1.50
CA GLY A 38 -26.18 -15.04 1.81
C GLY A 38 -26.61 -13.58 2.02
N GLY A 39 -27.20 -13.31 3.19
CA GLY A 39 -27.30 -11.96 3.75
C GLY A 39 -26.07 -11.65 4.61
N PRO A 40 -25.77 -10.36 4.86
CA PRO A 40 -24.66 -9.98 5.74
C PRO A 40 -24.91 -10.51 7.16
N ASP A 41 -23.95 -11.26 7.71
CA ASP A 41 -23.98 -11.72 9.09
C ASP A 41 -23.84 -10.50 10.01
N THR A 42 -24.91 -10.04 10.63
CA THR A 42 -24.84 -8.94 11.61
C THR A 42 -24.52 -9.51 12.99
N SER A 43 -23.34 -9.21 13.52
CA SER A 43 -22.91 -9.56 14.88
C SER A 43 -23.13 -8.37 15.83
N TYR A 44 -23.29 -8.64 17.12
CA TYR A 44 -23.60 -7.62 18.13
C TYR A 44 -22.54 -7.65 19.24
N GLU A 45 -21.86 -6.52 19.46
CA GLU A 45 -21.02 -6.31 20.63
C GLU A 45 -21.76 -5.44 21.66
N THR A 46 -21.60 -5.77 22.94
CA THR A 46 -22.20 -5.01 24.05
C THR A 46 -21.18 -3.96 24.48
N GLY A 47 -21.38 -2.71 24.08
CA GLY A 47 -20.49 -1.63 24.51
C GLY A 47 -20.58 -1.40 26.03
N GLU A 48 -19.54 -0.81 26.63
CA GLU A 48 -19.44 -0.49 28.06
C GLU A 48 -20.66 0.28 28.62
N ASN A 49 -21.39 1.00 27.76
CA ASN A 49 -22.59 1.77 28.11
C ASN A 49 -23.92 1.04 27.80
N GLY A 50 -23.91 -0.27 27.58
CA GLY A 50 -25.11 -1.09 27.34
C GLY A 50 -25.78 -0.87 25.97
N HIS A 51 -25.14 -0.12 25.06
CA HIS A 51 -25.61 0.01 23.68
C HIS A 51 -25.10 -1.18 22.86
N LYS A 52 -26.01 -1.90 22.21
CA LYS A 52 -25.68 -2.98 21.27
C LYS A 52 -25.30 -2.35 19.95
N ILE A 53 -24.03 -2.45 19.59
CA ILE A 53 -23.53 -1.98 18.29
C ILE A 53 -23.64 -3.18 17.34
N ALA A 54 -24.51 -3.05 16.32
CA ALA A 54 -24.55 -4.01 15.23
C ALA A 54 -23.35 -3.73 14.31
N PHE A 55 -22.53 -4.74 14.06
CA PHE A 55 -21.39 -4.68 13.14
C PHE A 55 -21.38 -5.92 12.25
N ASP A 56 -20.91 -5.79 11.02
CA ASP A 56 -20.57 -6.96 10.19
C ASP A 56 -19.19 -7.47 10.66
N PRO A 57 -19.02 -8.74 11.04
CA PRO A 57 -17.73 -9.27 11.48
C PRO A 57 -16.65 -9.13 10.40
N ARG A 58 -17.02 -9.01 9.12
CA ARG A 58 -16.10 -8.67 8.03
C ARG A 58 -15.52 -7.26 8.19
N ASP A 59 -16.32 -6.28 8.62
CA ASP A 59 -15.87 -4.91 8.86
C ASP A 59 -14.81 -4.84 9.98
N ILE A 60 -14.94 -5.67 11.02
CA ILE A 60 -13.92 -5.75 12.09
C ILE A 60 -12.62 -6.37 11.56
N SER A 61 -12.71 -7.45 10.79
CA SER A 61 -11.52 -8.10 10.22
C SER A 61 -10.78 -7.18 9.24
N GLU A 62 -11.51 -6.48 8.36
CA GLU A 62 -10.95 -5.51 7.42
C GLU A 62 -10.33 -4.31 8.15
N SER A 63 -10.97 -3.84 9.24
CA SER A 63 -10.42 -2.77 10.09
C SER A 63 -9.12 -3.21 10.79
N ALA A 64 -9.05 -4.45 11.28
CA ALA A 64 -7.86 -4.99 11.92
C ALA A 64 -6.70 -5.14 10.93
N GLU A 65 -6.94 -5.68 9.72
CA GLU A 65 -5.93 -5.74 8.67
C GLU A 65 -5.46 -4.35 8.26
N ARG A 66 -6.39 -3.41 8.06
CA ARG A 66 -6.09 -2.03 7.69
C ARG A 66 -5.29 -1.30 8.77
N SER A 67 -5.51 -1.61 10.05
CA SER A 67 -4.75 -1.03 11.17
C SER A 67 -3.29 -1.52 11.24
N LYS A 68 -2.99 -2.70 10.69
CA LYS A 68 -1.61 -3.21 10.58
C LYS A 68 -0.84 -2.55 9.44
N GLN A 69 -1.54 -2.10 8.39
CA GLN A 69 -0.92 -1.50 7.23
C GLN A 69 -0.35 -0.10 7.55
N PRO A 70 0.77 0.29 6.94
CA PRO A 70 1.31 1.63 7.10
C PRO A 70 0.33 2.66 6.50
N LYS A 71 0.27 3.85 7.11
CA LYS A 71 -0.60 4.93 6.64
C LYS A 71 -0.32 5.36 5.19
N LEU A 72 0.92 5.16 4.72
CA LEU A 72 1.37 5.50 3.37
C LEU A 72 1.76 4.24 2.58
N THR A 73 1.32 4.20 1.33
CA THR A 73 1.78 3.23 0.33
C THR A 73 3.20 3.58 -0.14
N LEU A 74 3.93 2.62 -0.71
CA LEU A 74 5.24 2.87 -1.30
C LEU A 74 5.19 3.92 -2.42
N MET A 75 4.12 3.92 -3.22
CA MET A 75 3.90 4.93 -4.25
C MET A 75 3.87 6.34 -3.66
N GLU A 76 3.20 6.50 -2.53
CA GLU A 76 3.09 7.79 -1.83
C GLU A 76 4.39 8.21 -1.16
N GLU A 77 5.14 7.27 -0.57
CA GLU A 77 6.46 7.55 0.01
C GLU A 77 7.44 8.05 -1.06
N VAL A 78 7.52 7.37 -2.20
CA VAL A 78 8.36 7.77 -3.35
C VAL A 78 7.90 9.12 -3.91
N LEU A 79 6.59 9.33 -4.05
CA LEU A 79 6.04 10.61 -4.50
C LEU A 79 6.41 11.76 -3.55
N LEU A 80 6.31 11.55 -2.24
CA LEU A 80 6.65 12.56 -1.22
C LEU A 80 8.14 12.94 -1.26
N LEU A 81 9.04 11.99 -1.54
CA LEU A 81 10.46 12.26 -1.72
C LEU A 81 10.72 13.18 -2.92
N GLY A 82 9.96 13.04 -4.00
CA GLY A 82 10.05 13.89 -5.20
C GLY A 82 9.35 15.26 -5.09
N LEU A 83 8.44 15.44 -4.13
CA LEU A 83 7.67 16.69 -3.97
C LEU A 83 8.53 17.83 -3.41
N LYS A 84 8.22 19.07 -3.76
CA LYS A 84 8.81 20.25 -3.09
C LYS A 84 7.90 20.78 -1.99
N ASP A 85 8.45 21.01 -0.80
CA ASP A 85 7.69 21.23 0.44
C ASP A 85 6.70 22.40 0.35
N LYS A 86 7.14 23.56 -0.16
CA LYS A 86 6.33 24.79 -0.25
C LYS A 86 5.50 24.93 -1.52
N GLN A 87 5.84 24.16 -2.54
CA GLN A 87 5.37 24.36 -3.91
C GLN A 87 4.25 23.38 -4.29
N GLY A 88 4.23 22.20 -3.67
CA GLY A 88 3.15 21.23 -3.88
C GLY A 88 3.11 20.61 -5.28
N TYR A 89 4.20 20.75 -6.04
CA TYR A 89 4.47 20.04 -7.27
C TYR A 89 5.81 19.29 -7.16
N LEU A 90 5.95 18.24 -7.97
CA LEU A 90 7.18 17.47 -8.04
C LEU A 90 8.29 18.31 -8.64
N SER A 91 9.52 18.12 -8.17
CA SER A 91 10.69 18.76 -8.78
C SER A 91 10.79 18.43 -10.26
N PHE A 92 10.45 17.20 -10.64
CA PHE A 92 10.38 16.72 -12.01
C PHE A 92 9.44 15.50 -12.05
N TRP A 93 8.52 15.45 -13.03
CA TRP A 93 7.75 14.23 -13.34
C TRP A 93 8.24 13.74 -14.69
N ASN A 94 8.84 12.55 -14.71
CA ASN A 94 9.39 11.90 -15.88
C ASN A 94 8.90 10.45 -15.98
N ASP A 95 9.32 9.78 -17.04
CA ASP A 95 8.92 8.39 -17.29
C ASP A 95 9.52 7.43 -16.25
N ASN A 96 10.70 7.75 -15.68
CA ASN A 96 11.32 6.93 -14.62
C ASN A 96 10.47 6.88 -13.34
N ILE A 97 10.04 8.03 -12.78
CA ILE A 97 9.15 8.03 -11.62
C ILE A 97 7.79 7.42 -11.99
N SER A 98 7.28 7.70 -13.19
CA SER A 98 6.03 7.12 -13.68
C SER A 98 6.09 5.59 -13.65
N TYR A 99 7.12 4.99 -14.24
CA TYR A 99 7.30 3.54 -14.35
C TYR A 99 7.65 2.92 -12.98
N ALA A 100 8.52 3.54 -12.19
CA ALA A 100 8.86 3.09 -10.85
C ALA A 100 7.63 3.02 -9.92
N LEU A 101 6.69 3.96 -10.03
CA LEU A 101 5.43 3.93 -9.27
C LEU A 101 4.55 2.73 -9.65
N ARG A 102 4.60 2.23 -10.90
CA ARG A 102 3.88 1.00 -11.29
C ARG A 102 4.57 -0.23 -10.70
N GLY A 103 5.89 -0.25 -10.66
CA GLY A 103 6.63 -1.26 -9.90
C GLY A 103 6.25 -1.25 -8.42
N CYS A 104 6.10 -0.07 -7.82
CA CYS A 104 5.64 0.06 -6.42
C CYS A 104 4.22 -0.47 -6.21
N ILE A 105 3.32 -0.34 -7.18
CA ILE A 105 1.97 -0.93 -7.09
C ILE A 105 2.03 -2.46 -6.98
N VAL A 106 2.80 -3.11 -7.86
CA VAL A 106 2.98 -4.57 -7.81
C VAL A 106 3.68 -5.00 -6.52
N LEU A 107 4.69 -4.25 -6.09
CA LEU A 107 5.42 -4.50 -4.85
C LEU A 107 4.50 -4.38 -3.62
N GLU A 108 3.68 -3.34 -3.56
CA GLU A 108 2.75 -3.08 -2.46
C GLU A 108 1.65 -4.16 -2.40
N LEU A 109 1.13 -4.62 -3.55
CA LEU A 109 0.19 -5.75 -3.60
C LEU A 109 0.81 -7.04 -3.06
N ALA A 110 2.10 -7.29 -3.35
CA ALA A 110 2.82 -8.46 -2.83
C ALA A 110 3.03 -8.37 -1.30
N LEU A 111 3.47 -7.21 -0.80
CA LEU A 111 3.65 -6.98 0.65
C LEU A 111 2.34 -7.08 1.43
N ARG A 112 1.20 -6.72 0.82
CA ARG A 112 -0.13 -6.87 1.39
C ARG A 112 -0.70 -8.28 1.26
N GLY A 113 0.03 -9.22 0.65
CA GLY A 113 -0.41 -10.60 0.49
C GLY A 113 -1.57 -10.78 -0.51
N ARG A 114 -1.76 -9.84 -1.45
CA ARG A 114 -2.81 -9.93 -2.48
C ARG A 114 -2.37 -10.76 -3.69
N ILE A 115 -1.07 -10.74 -4.00
CA ILE A 115 -0.47 -11.46 -5.13
C ILE A 115 0.76 -12.26 -4.70
N SER A 116 1.05 -13.35 -5.40
CA SER A 116 2.27 -14.13 -5.22
C SER A 116 2.81 -14.65 -6.55
N MET A 117 4.05 -15.14 -6.55
CA MET A 117 4.54 -15.96 -7.66
C MET A 117 3.67 -17.20 -7.85
N GLN A 118 3.50 -17.63 -9.10
CA GLN A 118 2.82 -18.88 -9.40
C GLN A 118 3.53 -20.05 -8.70
N LYS A 119 2.77 -20.91 -8.03
CA LYS A 119 3.29 -22.11 -7.35
C LYS A 119 3.69 -23.23 -8.32
N ASP A 120 4.58 -22.93 -9.26
CA ASP A 120 5.17 -23.88 -10.20
C ASP A 120 6.70 -23.85 -10.07
N PRO A 121 7.37 -24.98 -9.72
CA PRO A 121 8.83 -25.08 -9.70
C PRO A 121 9.50 -24.73 -11.04
N SER A 122 8.79 -24.93 -12.16
CA SER A 122 9.28 -24.64 -13.50
C SER A 122 9.65 -23.17 -13.71
N ARG A 123 9.04 -22.25 -12.94
CA ARG A 123 9.25 -20.80 -13.03
C ARG A 123 10.71 -20.40 -12.85
N ARG A 124 11.49 -21.20 -12.11
CA ARG A 124 12.92 -20.96 -11.84
C ARG A 124 13.78 -21.02 -13.12
N ARG A 125 13.24 -21.57 -14.21
CA ARG A 125 13.86 -21.53 -15.55
C ARG A 125 13.88 -20.13 -16.16
N PHE A 126 12.99 -19.24 -15.71
CA PHE A 126 12.88 -17.88 -16.22
C PHE A 126 13.58 -16.87 -15.29
N PRO A 127 14.11 -15.76 -15.84
CA PRO A 127 14.54 -14.61 -15.06
C PRO A 127 13.44 -14.13 -14.11
N LEU A 128 13.81 -13.54 -12.97
CA LEU A 128 12.86 -13.17 -11.91
C LEU A 128 11.69 -12.31 -12.41
N ALA A 129 12.00 -11.27 -13.17
CA ALA A 129 10.99 -10.36 -13.70
C ALA A 129 10.02 -11.02 -14.70
N ASP A 130 10.43 -12.11 -15.35
CA ASP A 130 9.63 -12.82 -16.36
C ASP A 130 8.81 -13.96 -15.76
N ARG A 131 8.88 -14.16 -14.43
CA ARG A 131 8.06 -15.15 -13.72
C ARG A 131 6.63 -14.65 -13.57
N LEU A 132 5.70 -15.58 -13.74
CA LEU A 132 4.26 -15.31 -13.67
C LEU A 132 3.81 -15.10 -12.22
N ILE A 133 2.90 -14.15 -12.03
CA ILE A 133 2.24 -13.87 -10.75
C ILE A 133 0.75 -14.22 -10.82
N GLU A 134 0.18 -14.57 -9.68
CA GLU A 134 -1.23 -14.87 -9.51
C GLU A 134 -1.82 -14.13 -8.32
N VAL A 135 -3.12 -13.83 -8.40
CA VAL A 135 -3.89 -13.25 -7.30
C VAL A 135 -4.21 -14.36 -6.30
N ILE A 136 -3.87 -14.14 -5.03
CA ILE A 136 -4.12 -15.08 -3.93
C ILE A 136 -5.21 -14.58 -2.98
N ASP A 137 -5.41 -13.27 -2.90
CA ASP A 137 -6.47 -12.64 -2.12
C ASP A 137 -7.03 -11.44 -2.88
N GLU A 138 -8.36 -11.37 -2.95
CA GLU A 138 -9.13 -10.39 -3.72
C GLU A 138 -9.70 -9.27 -2.85
N SER A 139 -9.48 -9.34 -1.53
CA SER A 139 -10.00 -8.34 -0.60
C SER A 139 -9.43 -6.95 -0.92
N LEU A 140 -10.33 -5.97 -0.92
CA LEU A 140 -9.98 -4.60 -1.27
C LEU A 140 -8.96 -4.04 -0.26
N THR A 141 -7.99 -3.32 -0.77
CA THR A 141 -6.93 -2.69 0.02
C THR A 141 -7.35 -1.32 0.54
N GLY A 142 -8.41 -0.73 -0.03
CA GLY A 142 -8.87 0.64 0.24
C GLY A 142 -8.06 1.70 -0.51
N GLU A 143 -7.08 1.30 -1.33
CA GLU A 143 -6.26 2.18 -2.15
C GLU A 143 -6.66 2.02 -3.62
N VAL A 144 -7.19 3.08 -4.22
CA VAL A 144 -7.87 3.01 -5.53
C VAL A 144 -6.97 2.42 -6.64
N LEU A 145 -5.67 2.74 -6.65
CA LEU A 145 -4.73 2.25 -7.67
C LEU A 145 -4.38 0.78 -7.48
N LEU A 146 -4.29 0.31 -6.23
CA LEU A 146 -4.05 -1.09 -5.91
C LEU A 146 -5.28 -1.92 -6.29
N ASP A 147 -6.47 -1.46 -5.92
CA ASP A 147 -7.74 -2.17 -6.15
C ASP A 147 -8.09 -2.25 -7.64
N GLU A 148 -7.83 -1.19 -8.41
CA GLU A 148 -8.00 -1.20 -9.87
C GLU A 148 -7.04 -2.21 -10.52
N THR A 149 -5.77 -2.23 -10.09
CA THR A 149 -4.77 -3.18 -10.58
C THR A 149 -5.15 -4.60 -10.22
N LEU A 150 -5.57 -4.85 -8.98
CA LEU A 150 -6.00 -6.15 -8.50
C LEU A 150 -7.20 -6.68 -9.30
N LYS A 151 -8.16 -5.81 -9.62
CA LYS A 151 -9.30 -6.15 -10.49
C LYS A 151 -8.86 -6.54 -11.90
N MET A 152 -7.91 -5.82 -12.49
CA MET A 152 -7.35 -6.17 -13.80
C MET A 152 -6.61 -7.52 -13.74
N MET A 153 -5.79 -7.74 -12.71
CA MET A 153 -5.05 -8.99 -12.49
C MET A 153 -5.97 -10.20 -12.40
N LYS A 154 -7.09 -10.07 -11.68
CA LYS A 154 -8.09 -11.13 -11.55
C LYS A 154 -8.75 -11.52 -12.88
N GLN A 155 -9.04 -10.54 -13.73
CA GLN A 155 -9.76 -10.75 -14.99
C GLN A 155 -8.86 -11.20 -16.15
N SER A 156 -7.56 -11.26 -15.90
CA SER A 156 -6.55 -11.53 -16.90
C SER A 156 -5.98 -12.93 -16.77
N GLU A 157 -5.35 -13.39 -17.84
CA GLU A 157 -4.40 -14.50 -17.74
C GLU A 157 -3.21 -14.13 -16.84
N LYS A 158 -2.54 -15.14 -16.29
CA LYS A 158 -1.34 -14.95 -15.48
C LYS A 158 -0.23 -14.38 -16.37
N MET A 159 0.32 -13.25 -15.96
CA MET A 159 1.37 -12.54 -16.69
C MET A 159 2.58 -12.33 -15.78
N SER A 160 3.72 -12.00 -16.38
CA SER A 160 4.95 -11.76 -15.64
C SER A 160 4.93 -10.43 -14.90
N VAL A 161 5.83 -10.29 -13.90
CA VAL A 161 6.04 -9.02 -13.19
C VAL A 161 6.39 -7.89 -14.16
N SER A 162 7.32 -8.14 -15.10
CA SER A 162 7.71 -7.19 -16.16
C SER A 162 6.50 -6.77 -16.99
N SER A 163 5.72 -7.73 -17.49
CA SER A 163 4.55 -7.48 -18.32
C SER A 163 3.50 -6.63 -17.60
N TRP A 164 3.25 -6.89 -16.31
CA TRP A 164 2.33 -6.07 -15.53
C TRP A 164 2.80 -4.64 -15.39
N ILE A 165 4.08 -4.41 -15.10
CA ILE A 165 4.62 -3.05 -14.97
C ILE A 165 4.55 -2.31 -16.31
N ASP A 166 4.85 -2.97 -17.43
CA ASP A 166 4.76 -2.39 -18.77
C ASP A 166 3.31 -2.04 -19.15
N LEU A 167 2.36 -2.94 -18.87
CA LEU A 167 0.93 -2.73 -19.13
C LEU A 167 0.37 -1.56 -18.33
N LEU A 168 0.68 -1.48 -17.04
CA LEU A 168 0.20 -0.40 -16.16
C LEU A 168 0.83 0.95 -16.52
N SER A 169 2.02 0.94 -17.14
CA SER A 169 2.74 2.13 -17.58
C SER A 169 2.30 2.57 -18.99
N GLY A 170 1.83 1.63 -19.81
CA GLY A 170 1.48 1.86 -21.22
C GLY A 170 2.65 1.66 -22.19
N GLU A 171 3.70 0.97 -21.78
CA GLU A 171 4.93 0.71 -22.57
C GLU A 171 4.79 -0.51 -23.51
N THR A 172 3.64 -1.18 -23.48
CA THR A 172 3.39 -2.38 -24.28
C THR A 172 2.72 -2.07 -25.62
N TRP A 173 3.05 -2.84 -26.65
CA TRP A 173 2.42 -2.79 -27.97
C TRP A 173 1.18 -3.69 -28.10
N ASN A 174 0.73 -4.32 -27.01
CA ASN A 174 -0.44 -5.21 -27.04
C ASN A 174 -1.75 -4.41 -27.12
N LEU A 175 -2.26 -4.25 -28.36
CA LEU A 175 -3.51 -3.52 -28.63
C LEU A 175 -4.73 -4.06 -27.87
N MET A 176 -4.78 -5.37 -27.59
CA MET A 176 -5.90 -5.98 -26.86
C MET A 176 -5.91 -5.59 -25.37
N LYS A 177 -4.78 -5.10 -24.84
CA LYS A 177 -4.62 -4.71 -23.43
C LYS A 177 -4.30 -3.23 -23.24
N ILE A 178 -4.57 -2.39 -24.24
CA ILE A 178 -4.34 -0.94 -24.18
C ILE A 178 -5.12 -0.26 -23.04
N GLY A 179 -6.21 -0.87 -22.58
CA GLY A 179 -7.01 -0.38 -21.45
C GLY A 179 -6.38 -0.58 -20.08
N TYR A 180 -5.22 -1.24 -19.98
CA TYR A 180 -4.58 -1.60 -18.70
C TYR A 180 -3.71 -0.48 -18.13
N GLN A 181 -3.41 0.53 -18.94
CA GLN A 181 -2.63 1.68 -18.50
C GLN A 181 -3.37 2.46 -17.42
N LEU A 182 -2.73 2.62 -16.27
CA LEU A 182 -3.26 3.45 -15.20
C LEU A 182 -3.15 4.93 -15.58
N LYS A 183 -4.30 5.61 -15.59
CA LYS A 183 -4.41 7.04 -15.92
C LYS A 183 -4.43 7.90 -14.67
N GLN A 184 -3.95 9.13 -14.81
CA GLN A 184 -3.97 10.16 -13.76
C GLN A 184 -3.36 9.70 -12.42
N VAL A 185 -2.31 8.87 -12.49
CA VAL A 185 -1.68 8.28 -11.30
C VAL A 185 -1.19 9.37 -10.34
N ARG A 186 -0.57 10.42 -10.87
CA ARG A 186 -0.06 11.54 -10.07
C ARG A 186 -1.18 12.23 -9.30
N GLU A 187 -2.27 12.59 -9.99
CA GLU A 187 -3.40 13.31 -9.40
C GLU A 187 -4.13 12.45 -8.37
N ARG A 188 -4.28 11.14 -8.64
CA ARG A 188 -4.91 10.19 -7.73
C ARG A 188 -4.07 9.95 -6.47
N LEU A 189 -2.75 9.85 -6.60
CA LEU A 189 -1.86 9.77 -5.44
C LEU A 189 -1.88 11.08 -4.63
N ALA A 190 -1.87 12.24 -5.29
CA ALA A 190 -1.99 13.52 -4.61
C ALA A 190 -3.31 13.64 -3.84
N LYS A 191 -4.43 13.19 -4.43
CA LYS A 191 -5.73 13.11 -3.76
C LYS A 191 -5.67 12.19 -2.54
N GLY A 192 -5.10 10.99 -2.65
CA GLY A 192 -4.91 10.08 -1.52
C GLY A 192 -4.11 10.70 -0.37
N LEU A 193 -3.03 11.42 -0.69
CA LEU A 193 -2.24 12.15 0.29
C LEU A 193 -2.99 13.33 0.95
N VAL A 194 -3.89 13.99 0.22
CA VAL A 194 -4.80 15.02 0.79
C VAL A 194 -5.80 14.37 1.74
N ASP A 195 -6.43 13.27 1.34
CA ASP A 195 -7.42 12.55 2.15
C ASP A 195 -6.77 11.98 3.44
N LYS A 196 -5.47 11.65 3.40
CA LYS A 196 -4.65 11.22 4.54
C LYS A 196 -4.13 12.38 5.42
N GLY A 197 -4.38 13.63 5.03
CA GLY A 197 -3.98 14.84 5.74
C GLY A 197 -2.50 15.22 5.61
N ILE A 198 -1.77 14.61 4.67
CA ILE A 198 -0.33 14.88 4.45
C ILE A 198 -0.13 16.09 3.55
N LEU A 199 -0.95 16.22 2.52
CA LEU A 199 -1.03 17.39 1.67
C LEU A 199 -2.29 18.19 2.00
N ARG A 200 -2.28 19.48 1.69
CA ARG A 200 -3.49 20.32 1.69
C ARG A 200 -3.76 20.81 0.28
N THR A 201 -5.01 21.08 -0.03
CA THR A 201 -5.38 21.69 -1.31
C THR A 201 -5.35 23.20 -1.18
N GLU A 202 -4.49 23.86 -1.95
CA GLU A 202 -4.43 25.31 -2.09
C GLU A 202 -4.78 25.71 -3.51
N LYS A 203 -5.64 26.71 -3.66
CA LYS A 203 -5.93 27.34 -4.95
C LYS A 203 -4.92 28.47 -5.17
N ARG A 204 -4.03 28.31 -6.16
CA ARG A 204 -3.12 29.38 -6.58
C ARG A 204 -3.70 30.09 -7.79
N ASN A 205 -3.87 31.41 -7.66
CA ASN A 205 -4.38 32.24 -8.73
C ASN A 205 -3.19 32.73 -9.57
N PHE A 206 -3.20 32.37 -10.85
CA PHE A 206 -2.32 32.94 -11.85
C PHE A 206 -3.10 34.01 -12.62
N LEU A 207 -2.38 34.89 -13.32
CA LEU A 207 -2.99 36.03 -14.04
C LEU A 207 -4.13 35.61 -15.01
N LEU A 208 -4.06 34.40 -15.56
CA LEU A 208 -4.98 33.91 -16.59
C LEU A 208 -5.80 32.68 -16.18
N PHE A 209 -5.49 32.03 -15.07
CA PHE A 209 -6.18 30.83 -14.61
C PHE A 209 -5.87 30.53 -13.15
N ASP A 210 -6.70 29.71 -12.53
CA ASP A 210 -6.43 29.19 -11.20
C ASP A 210 -5.95 27.74 -11.29
N MET A 211 -4.96 27.38 -10.49
CA MET A 211 -4.40 26.03 -10.42
C MET A 211 -4.53 25.47 -9.00
N ALA A 212 -5.09 24.27 -8.89
CA ALA A 212 -5.03 23.52 -7.65
C ALA A 212 -3.59 23.04 -7.41
N THR A 213 -3.04 23.37 -6.25
CA THR A 213 -1.72 22.94 -5.81
C THR A 213 -1.84 22.19 -4.49
N HIS A 214 -0.91 21.25 -4.25
CA HIS A 214 -0.99 20.36 -3.10
C HIS A 214 0.27 20.46 -2.22
N PRO A 215 0.53 21.59 -1.55
CA PRO A 215 1.69 21.72 -0.66
C PRO A 215 1.60 20.79 0.56
N VAL A 216 2.77 20.50 1.14
CA VAL A 216 2.88 19.60 2.30
C VAL A 216 2.28 20.30 3.52
N ALA A 217 1.28 19.67 4.13
CA ALA A 217 0.64 20.10 5.38
C ALA A 217 1.35 19.50 6.60
N ASP A 218 1.58 18.18 6.59
CA ASP A 218 2.36 17.48 7.60
C ASP A 218 3.80 17.25 7.12
N GLY A 219 4.71 18.14 7.50
CA GLY A 219 6.14 17.99 7.23
C GLY A 219 6.78 16.81 7.96
N GLY A 220 6.15 16.32 9.04
CA GLY A 220 6.64 15.21 9.84
C GLY A 220 6.69 13.91 9.05
N ALA A 221 5.67 13.63 8.22
CA ALA A 221 5.65 12.45 7.35
C ALA A 221 6.87 12.39 6.42
N LYS A 222 7.18 13.50 5.78
CA LYS A 222 8.29 13.57 4.84
C LYS A 222 9.66 13.50 5.54
N GLU A 223 9.81 14.17 6.68
CA GLU A 223 11.05 14.12 7.45
C GLU A 223 11.30 12.71 8.02
N GLU A 224 10.23 12.00 8.41
CA GLU A 224 10.28 10.60 8.82
C GLU A 224 10.84 9.71 7.71
N ILE A 225 10.31 9.81 6.49
CA ILE A 225 10.81 9.05 5.32
C ILE A 225 12.28 9.41 5.03
N ARG A 226 12.62 10.71 5.00
CA ARG A 226 14.02 11.17 4.80
C ARG A 226 14.96 10.63 5.87
N ARG A 227 14.51 10.56 7.13
CA ARG A 227 15.29 9.97 8.23
C ARG A 227 15.47 8.46 8.04
N ARG A 228 14.43 7.71 7.63
CA ARG A 228 14.56 6.27 7.28
C ARG A 228 15.57 6.04 6.16
N VAL A 229 15.48 6.80 5.07
CA VAL A 229 16.45 6.73 3.95
C VAL A 229 17.88 6.98 4.44
N ARG A 230 18.12 8.08 5.16
CA ARG A 230 19.44 8.39 5.71
C ARG A 230 19.94 7.32 6.66
N ASN A 231 19.08 6.79 7.53
CA ASN A 231 19.45 5.74 8.47
C ASN A 231 19.94 4.48 7.75
N VAL A 232 19.19 4.01 6.74
CA VAL A 232 19.55 2.82 5.97
C VAL A 232 20.83 3.00 5.17
N LEU A 233 21.07 4.20 4.63
CA LEU A 233 22.20 4.46 3.73
C LEU A 233 23.48 4.96 4.40
N THR A 234 23.44 5.30 5.70
CA THR A 234 24.62 5.88 6.38
C THR A 234 25.01 5.18 7.67
N GLN A 235 24.08 4.52 8.36
CA GLN A 235 24.35 3.93 9.67
C GLN A 235 24.96 2.54 9.54
N ARG A 236 25.95 2.24 10.40
CA ARG A 236 26.52 0.90 10.51
C ARG A 236 25.50 -0.13 11.00
N THR A 237 24.64 0.27 11.93
CA THR A 237 23.56 -0.56 12.46
C THR A 237 22.23 0.13 12.19
N ILE A 238 21.38 -0.52 11.40
CA ILE A 238 20.07 0.01 11.01
C ILE A 238 19.05 -0.35 12.08
N THR A 239 18.43 0.68 12.65
CA THR A 239 17.29 0.55 13.55
C THR A 239 16.10 1.30 12.98
N LEU A 240 14.95 0.64 12.94
CA LEU A 240 13.70 1.19 12.40
C LEU A 240 12.76 1.49 13.57
N PRO A 241 12.73 2.74 14.08
CA PRO A 241 11.81 3.10 15.15
C PRO A 241 10.36 3.01 14.66
N ALA A 242 9.46 2.59 15.54
CA ALA A 242 8.03 2.53 15.24
C ALA A 242 7.48 3.95 15.00
N SER A 243 6.64 4.09 13.98
CA SER A 243 5.92 5.33 13.68
C SER A 243 4.57 5.03 13.05
N GLN A 244 3.69 6.03 12.92
CA GLN A 244 2.43 5.87 12.18
C GLN A 244 2.63 5.52 10.70
N PHE A 245 3.83 5.76 10.15
CA PHE A 245 4.18 5.47 8.75
C PHE A 245 4.90 4.13 8.60
N LEU A 246 5.46 3.61 9.69
CA LEU A 246 6.05 2.27 9.77
C LEU A 246 5.71 1.64 11.14
N PRO A 247 4.51 1.04 11.26
CA PRO A 247 4.05 0.40 12.49
C PRO A 247 5.01 -0.70 12.97
N GLU A 248 5.05 -0.96 14.27
CA GLU A 248 5.92 -1.98 14.86
C GLU A 248 5.48 -3.41 14.52
N ASN A 249 4.17 -3.62 14.44
CA ASN A 249 3.51 -4.89 14.13
C ASN A 249 3.37 -5.16 12.63
N LEU A 250 3.99 -4.33 11.78
CA LEU A 250 4.00 -4.54 10.33
C LEU A 250 5.01 -5.65 10.00
N ASP A 251 4.61 -6.60 9.15
CA ASP A 251 5.54 -7.59 8.61
C ASP A 251 6.49 -6.92 7.59
N PHE A 252 7.71 -7.43 7.46
CA PHE A 252 8.65 -7.02 6.40
C PHE A 252 9.05 -5.53 6.45
N ARG A 253 9.30 -4.98 7.63
CA ARG A 253 9.67 -3.56 7.84
C ARG A 253 11.00 -3.22 7.17
N PHE A 254 11.99 -4.11 7.27
CA PHE A 254 13.28 -3.90 6.63
C PHE A 254 13.16 -4.04 5.11
N VAL A 255 12.50 -5.10 4.63
CA VAL A 255 12.26 -5.31 3.19
C VAL A 255 11.48 -4.14 2.57
N ARG A 256 10.41 -3.65 3.22
CA ARG A 256 9.64 -2.48 2.76
C ARG A 256 10.52 -1.23 2.67
N THR A 257 11.37 -1.00 3.67
CA THR A 257 12.23 0.19 3.69
C THR A 257 13.30 0.12 2.59
N ILE A 258 13.90 -1.05 2.34
CA ILE A 258 14.81 -1.26 1.21
C ILE A 258 14.08 -1.05 -0.11
N ALA A 259 12.89 -1.62 -0.27
CA ALA A 259 12.08 -1.44 -1.46
C ALA A 259 11.77 0.04 -1.74
N MET A 260 11.45 0.81 -0.70
CA MET A 260 11.26 2.26 -0.82
C MET A 260 12.52 2.97 -1.29
N VAL A 261 13.69 2.66 -0.72
CA VAL A 261 14.98 3.26 -1.11
C VAL A 261 15.33 2.92 -2.56
N CYS A 262 15.23 1.64 -2.94
CA CYS A 262 15.48 1.17 -4.30
C CYS A 262 14.50 1.77 -5.32
N ALA A 263 13.21 1.88 -4.97
CA ALA A 263 12.23 2.54 -5.81
C ALA A 263 12.50 4.04 -5.97
N ALA A 264 12.90 4.73 -4.89
CA ALA A 264 13.28 6.14 -4.93
C ALA A 264 14.53 6.39 -5.78
N TYR A 265 15.47 5.43 -5.77
CA TYR A 265 16.64 5.44 -6.64
C TYR A 265 16.24 5.32 -8.11
N ALA A 266 15.49 4.28 -8.46
CA ALA A 266 14.99 4.04 -9.81
C ALA A 266 14.08 5.17 -10.35
N ALA A 267 13.36 5.85 -9.45
CA ALA A 267 12.53 7.01 -9.76
C ALA A 267 13.32 8.32 -9.92
N ASN A 268 14.65 8.32 -9.72
CA ASN A 268 15.51 9.52 -9.70
C ASN A 268 15.07 10.59 -8.69
N VAL A 269 14.55 10.17 -7.52
CA VAL A 269 14.13 11.09 -6.44
C VAL A 269 14.89 10.89 -5.13
N LEU A 270 15.78 9.88 -5.05
CA LEU A 270 16.56 9.57 -3.85
C LEU A 270 17.43 10.75 -3.38
N GLU A 271 18.02 11.50 -4.31
CA GLU A 271 18.92 12.62 -3.98
C GLU A 271 18.23 13.67 -3.10
N ASN A 272 16.91 13.87 -3.26
CA ASN A 272 16.12 14.82 -2.49
C ASN A 272 16.05 14.48 -0.99
N ALA A 273 16.35 13.23 -0.60
CA ALA A 273 16.46 12.81 0.80
C ALA A 273 17.88 12.99 1.37
N LEU A 274 18.88 13.09 0.49
CA LEU A 274 20.30 13.14 0.82
C LEU A 274 20.88 14.56 0.70
N SER A 275 20.05 15.56 0.37
CA SER A 275 20.46 16.94 0.12
C SER A 275 21.28 17.59 1.25
N ASN A 276 21.08 17.14 2.49
CA ASN A 276 21.76 17.67 3.67
C ASN A 276 23.12 16.99 3.93
N LEU A 277 23.49 15.98 3.16
CA LEU A 277 24.76 15.27 3.27
C LEU A 277 25.85 15.95 2.40
N GLY A 278 27.09 15.89 2.88
CA GLY A 278 28.26 16.27 2.08
C GLY A 278 28.41 15.40 0.82
N HIS A 279 29.18 15.88 -0.16
CA HIS A 279 29.35 15.20 -1.47
C HIS A 279 29.79 13.74 -1.32
N GLU A 280 30.85 13.49 -0.55
CA GLU A 280 31.40 12.16 -0.33
C GLU A 280 30.38 11.21 0.35
N ALA A 281 29.62 11.72 1.33
CA ALA A 281 28.59 10.93 2.00
C ALA A 281 27.41 10.60 1.07
N ARG A 282 27.10 11.48 0.10
CA ARG A 282 26.09 11.20 -0.93
C ARG A 282 26.57 10.11 -1.89
N GLU A 283 27.80 10.20 -2.40
CA GLU A 283 28.37 9.16 -3.26
C GLU A 283 28.38 7.80 -2.57
N ARG A 284 28.79 7.75 -1.29
CA ARG A 284 28.71 6.52 -0.48
C ARG A 284 27.29 5.99 -0.32
N ALA A 285 26.30 6.87 -0.14
CA ALA A 285 24.89 6.48 -0.04
C ALA A 285 24.33 5.93 -1.35
N PHE A 286 24.75 6.47 -2.51
CA PHE A 286 24.38 5.92 -3.82
C PHE A 286 25.02 4.55 -4.06
N ALA A 287 26.32 4.41 -3.81
CA ALA A 287 27.00 3.12 -3.90
C ALA A 287 26.37 2.05 -2.98
N GLN A 288 25.99 2.45 -1.76
CA GLN A 288 25.24 1.59 -0.85
C GLN A 288 23.88 1.18 -1.44
N THR A 289 23.19 2.10 -2.11
CA THR A 289 21.90 1.79 -2.75
C THR A 289 22.06 0.81 -3.91
N ASP A 290 23.13 0.93 -4.70
CA ASP A 290 23.45 -0.03 -5.76
C ASP A 290 23.73 -1.43 -5.18
N GLU A 291 24.49 -1.53 -4.09
CA GLU A 291 24.73 -2.80 -3.39
C GLU A 291 23.43 -3.41 -2.87
N LEU A 292 22.58 -2.62 -2.20
CA LEU A 292 21.26 -3.07 -1.73
C LEU A 292 20.41 -3.54 -2.91
N LEU A 293 20.34 -2.78 -4.00
CA LEU A 293 19.54 -3.14 -5.15
C LEU A 293 20.05 -4.45 -5.78
N ALA A 294 21.37 -4.65 -5.89
CA ALA A 294 21.96 -5.88 -6.39
C ALA A 294 21.65 -7.09 -5.48
N ASP A 295 21.75 -6.93 -4.16
CA ASP A 295 21.53 -8.01 -3.21
C ASP A 295 20.05 -8.42 -3.09
N TYR A 296 19.13 -7.46 -3.18
CA TYR A 296 17.69 -7.70 -3.01
C TYR A 296 16.91 -7.85 -4.33
N SER A 297 17.54 -7.67 -5.50
CA SER A 297 16.96 -7.99 -6.82
C SER A 297 17.11 -9.45 -7.26
N GLN A 298 17.59 -10.31 -6.36
CA GLN A 298 17.70 -11.76 -6.56
C GLN A 298 16.93 -12.53 -5.48
N TRP A 299 16.52 -13.76 -5.80
CA TRP A 299 15.81 -14.65 -4.88
C TRP A 299 16.45 -16.04 -4.82
N PRO A 300 16.79 -16.56 -3.62
CA PRO A 300 16.67 -15.92 -2.31
C PRO A 300 17.51 -14.65 -2.18
N PHE A 301 17.13 -13.75 -1.26
CA PHE A 301 17.86 -12.50 -1.03
C PHE A 301 19.34 -12.73 -0.72
N GLY A 302 20.18 -11.78 -1.14
CA GLY A 302 21.61 -11.77 -0.85
C GLY A 302 21.88 -11.86 0.65
N LYS A 303 22.82 -12.74 1.03
CA LYS A 303 23.26 -12.92 2.42
C LYS A 303 24.52 -12.14 2.77
N LYS A 304 25.03 -11.32 1.85
CA LYS A 304 26.27 -10.57 2.06
C LYS A 304 25.95 -9.28 2.82
N ALA A 305 26.78 -8.95 3.81
CA ALA A 305 26.80 -7.60 4.34
C ALA A 305 27.41 -6.68 3.29
N THR A 306 26.85 -5.49 3.12
CA THR A 306 27.39 -4.48 2.20
C THR A 306 28.85 -4.21 2.53
N GLY A 307 29.71 -4.19 1.50
CA GLY A 307 31.17 -4.24 1.63
C GLY A 307 31.76 -3.07 2.42
N ASN A 308 30.98 -2.00 2.56
CA ASN A 308 31.38 -0.72 3.13
C ASN A 308 31.05 -0.58 4.63
N GLY A 309 30.52 -1.63 5.28
CA GLY A 309 30.24 -1.67 6.72
C GLY A 309 29.01 -0.87 7.17
N ILE A 310 28.28 -0.24 6.24
CA ILE A 310 26.93 0.31 6.45
C ILE A 310 25.95 -0.88 6.57
N GLY A 311 24.89 -0.78 7.37
CA GLY A 311 23.84 -1.81 7.41
C GLY A 311 24.30 -3.23 7.78
N ALA A 312 25.32 -3.38 8.62
CA ALA A 312 25.94 -4.68 8.94
C ALA A 312 24.94 -5.70 9.53
N ASN A 313 23.86 -5.24 10.18
CA ASN A 313 22.81 -6.09 10.73
C ASN A 313 21.68 -6.43 9.75
N LEU A 314 21.65 -5.80 8.56
CA LEU A 314 20.54 -5.91 7.61
C LEU A 314 20.34 -7.33 7.06
N PRO A 315 21.38 -8.09 6.67
CA PRO A 315 21.18 -9.45 6.16
C PRO A 315 20.57 -10.38 7.20
N GLN A 316 20.99 -10.25 8.47
CA GLN A 316 20.44 -11.04 9.57
C GLN A 316 18.99 -10.64 9.85
N ALA A 317 18.71 -9.34 9.98
CA ALA A 317 17.36 -8.84 10.27
C ALA A 317 16.34 -9.28 9.22
N ILE A 318 16.72 -9.30 7.94
CA ILE A 318 15.84 -9.75 6.86
C ILE A 318 15.73 -11.28 6.84
N ALA A 319 16.81 -12.01 7.14
CA ALA A 319 16.72 -13.46 7.28
C ALA A 319 15.75 -13.86 8.41
N ASP A 320 15.73 -13.08 9.49
CA ASP A 320 14.78 -13.25 10.60
C ASP A 320 13.34 -12.91 10.12
N GLU A 321 13.12 -11.79 9.43
CA GLU A 321 11.79 -11.43 8.86
C GLU A 321 11.25 -12.51 7.90
N VAL A 322 12.11 -13.05 7.03
CA VAL A 322 11.78 -14.14 6.09
C VAL A 322 11.52 -15.44 6.87
N GLY A 323 12.32 -15.71 7.90
CA GLY A 323 12.21 -16.90 8.75
C GLY A 323 10.92 -16.94 9.56
N ASP A 324 10.45 -15.79 10.02
CA ASP A 324 9.18 -15.63 10.74
C ASP A 324 7.96 -15.74 9.82
N ASN A 325 8.12 -15.50 8.51
CA ASN A 325 7.04 -15.47 7.51
C ASN A 325 7.26 -16.46 6.35
N LYS A 326 7.58 -17.73 6.65
CA LYS A 326 7.87 -18.76 5.61
C LYS A 326 6.71 -19.04 4.65
N ASP A 327 5.49 -18.80 5.08
CA ASP A 327 4.29 -18.92 4.26
C ASP A 327 4.20 -17.85 3.16
N LYS A 328 4.98 -16.76 3.29
CA LYS A 328 4.97 -15.61 2.37
C LYS A 328 6.19 -15.55 1.43
N GLU A 329 6.97 -16.63 1.31
CA GLU A 329 8.15 -16.67 0.45
C GLU A 329 7.85 -16.35 -1.02
N LEU A 330 6.70 -16.79 -1.54
CA LEU A 330 6.31 -16.54 -2.93
C LEU A 330 5.98 -15.06 -3.19
N GLN A 331 5.52 -14.34 -2.17
CA GLN A 331 5.24 -12.90 -2.20
C GLN A 331 6.56 -12.12 -2.17
N LEU A 332 7.52 -12.54 -1.35
CA LEU A 332 8.86 -11.96 -1.31
C LEU A 332 9.64 -12.18 -2.62
N GLU A 333 9.42 -13.31 -3.29
CA GLU A 333 9.94 -13.55 -4.63
C GLU A 333 9.39 -12.52 -5.66
N VAL A 334 8.14 -12.04 -5.50
CA VAL A 334 7.60 -10.92 -6.30
C VAL A 334 8.31 -9.61 -5.98
N VAL A 335 8.58 -9.34 -4.70
CA VAL A 335 9.34 -8.14 -4.29
C VAL A 335 10.72 -8.12 -4.96
N ALA A 336 11.46 -9.24 -4.91
CA ALA A 336 12.75 -9.36 -5.58
C ALA A 336 12.64 -9.14 -7.10
N ALA A 337 11.59 -9.69 -7.72
CA ALA A 337 11.35 -9.51 -9.15
C ALA A 337 11.04 -8.05 -9.53
N CYS A 338 10.29 -7.30 -8.71
CA CYS A 338 10.07 -5.87 -8.92
C CYS A 338 11.39 -5.08 -8.81
N LEU A 339 12.23 -5.41 -7.82
CA LEU A 339 13.56 -4.79 -7.68
C LEU A 339 14.49 -5.12 -8.87
N SER A 340 14.38 -6.33 -9.44
CA SER A 340 15.07 -6.72 -10.67
C SER A 340 14.59 -5.96 -11.92
N VAL A 341 13.36 -5.42 -11.91
CA VAL A 341 12.91 -4.50 -12.96
C VAL A 341 13.57 -3.13 -12.78
N PHE A 342 13.72 -2.67 -11.53
CA PHE A 342 14.36 -1.40 -11.23
C PHE A 342 15.83 -1.32 -11.63
N THR A 343 16.58 -2.43 -11.63
CA THR A 343 17.96 -2.45 -12.13
C THR A 343 18.07 -2.22 -13.63
N ARG A 344 16.99 -2.39 -14.38
CA ARG A 344 16.96 -2.24 -15.85
C ARG A 344 16.36 -0.91 -16.31
N LEU A 345 15.91 -0.06 -15.39
CA LEU A 345 15.28 1.22 -15.74
C LEU A 345 16.24 2.17 -16.45
N ASP A 346 17.54 2.15 -16.12
CA ASP A 346 18.55 2.95 -16.82
C ASP A 346 18.75 2.54 -18.28
N SER A 347 18.29 1.35 -18.68
CA SER A 347 18.37 0.86 -20.08
C SER A 347 17.12 1.13 -20.91
N LEU A 348 16.07 1.71 -20.30
CA LEU A 348 14.82 2.08 -20.98
C LEU A 348 14.84 3.52 -21.54
N LEU A 349 15.90 4.28 -21.25
CA LEU A 349 16.22 5.59 -21.81
C LEU A 349 17.39 5.47 -22.80
#